data_AF-A0AA88J3D5-F1
#
_entry.id   AF-A0AA88J3D5-F1
#
_cell.length_a   1.000
_cell.length_b   1.000
_cell.length_c   1.000
_cell.angle_alpha   90.00
_cell.angle_beta   90.00
_cell.angle_gamma   90.00
#
_symmetry.space_group_name_H-M   'P 1'
#
loop_
_entity.id
_entity.type
_entity.pdbx_description
1 polymer ?
#
loop_
_entity_poly.entity_id
_entity_poly.type
_entity_poly.pdbx_seq_one_letter_code
_entity_poly.pdbx_strand_id
1 'polypeptide(L)' 'MPRPNIGIHRFVFLLFKQKRRQTVEAPPSRERFSTRTFAEENELGLPVAAVFFNAQRETACRRR' A
#
# COMPACT_ATOMS: atom_id res chain seq x y z
N MET A 1 -11.05 -6.21 -5.56
CA MET A 1 -10.50 -6.85 -4.35
C MET A 1 -9.05 -7.24 -4.59
N PRO A 2 -8.15 -7.16 -3.60
CA PRO A 2 -6.78 -7.62 -3.76
C PRO A 2 -6.74 -9.11 -4.12
N ARG A 3 -5.85 -9.50 -5.03
CA ARG A 3 -5.74 -10.88 -5.54
C ARG A 3 -4.32 -11.42 -5.33
N PRO A 4 -3.93 -11.75 -4.09
CA PRO A 4 -2.64 -12.37 -3.83
C PRO A 4 -2.58 -13.78 -4.47
N ASN A 5 -1.44 -14.12 -5.09
CA ASN A 5 -1.28 -15.38 -5.81
C ASN A 5 -0.79 -16.53 -4.91
N ILE A 6 0.17 -16.26 -4.03
CA ILE A 6 0.87 -17.25 -3.20
C ILE A 6 1.00 -16.72 -1.78
N GLY A 7 0.54 -17.48 -0.79
CA GLY A 7 0.67 -17.17 0.64
C GLY A 7 -0.26 -16.06 1.14
N ILE A 8 0.01 -15.59 2.35
CA ILE A 8 -0.72 -14.50 3.01
C ILE A 8 0.04 -13.20 2.79
N HIS A 9 -0.64 -12.19 2.24
CA HIS A 9 -0.10 -10.88 1.91
C HIS A 9 -0.65 -9.83 2.86
N ARG A 10 0.19 -8.86 3.22
CA ARG A 10 -0.21 -7.66 3.96
C ARG A 10 -0.58 -6.57 2.97
N PHE A 11 -1.79 -6.04 3.09
CA PHE A 11 -2.24 -4.85 2.37
C PHE A 11 -2.24 -3.68 3.34
N VAL A 12 -1.33 -2.73 3.11
CA VAL A 12 -1.03 -1.63 4.03
C VAL A 12 -1.60 -0.34 3.48
N PHE A 13 -2.36 0.37 4.31
CA PHE A 13 -2.77 1.75 4.08
C PHE A 13 -1.92 2.67 4.95
N LEU A 14 -1.33 3.69 4.33
CA LEU A 14 -0.54 4.71 4.99
C LEU A 14 -1.13 6.09 4.66
N LEU A 15 -1.28 6.93 5.68
CA LEU A 15 -1.73 8.31 5.54
C LEU A 15 -0.56 9.24 5.82
N PHE A 16 -0.35 10.20 4.92
CA PHE A 16 0.68 11.23 5.05
C PHE A 16 0.03 12.62 5.06
N LYS A 17 0.64 13.56 5.80
CA LYS A 17 0.20 14.97 5.81
C LYS A 17 1.00 15.74 4.77
N GLN A 18 0.36 16.18 3.69
CA GLN A 18 0.99 17.04 2.68
C GLN A 18 1.26 18.45 3.24
N LYS A 19 2.39 19.05 2.85
CA LYS A 19 2.72 20.44 3.21
C LYS A 19 1.82 21.46 2.52
N ARG A 20 1.40 21.18 1.27
CA ARG A 20 0.50 22.00 0.45
C ARG A 20 -0.40 21.12 -0.42
N ARG A 21 -1.43 21.70 -1.03
CA ARG A 21 -2.29 21.00 -2.00
C ARG A 21 -1.53 20.78 -3.31
N GLN A 22 -1.85 19.68 -4.01
CA GLN A 22 -1.34 19.38 -5.37
C GLN A 22 0.20 19.31 -5.46
N THR A 23 0.86 18.71 -4.45
CA THR A 23 2.32 18.55 -4.41
C THR A 23 2.80 17.11 -4.57
N VAL A 24 1.91 16.18 -4.88
CA VAL A 24 2.22 14.74 -4.91
C VAL A 24 1.71 14.17 -6.22
N GLU A 25 2.60 13.54 -6.96
CA GLU A 25 2.30 12.87 -8.22
C GLU A 25 2.25 11.36 -8.04
N ALA A 26 1.49 10.68 -8.91
CA ALA A 26 1.42 9.23 -8.90
C ALA A 26 2.74 8.62 -9.41
N PRO A 27 3.23 7.51 -8.83
CA PRO A 27 4.38 6.82 -9.36
C PRO A 27 4.07 6.23 -10.75
N PRO A 28 5.06 6.16 -11.66
CA PRO A 28 4.86 5.72 -13.04
C PRO A 28 4.55 4.21 -13.15
N SER A 29 4.93 3.42 -12.14
CA SER A 29 4.66 1.99 -12.07
C SER A 29 4.29 1.56 -10.65
N ARG A 30 3.49 0.47 -10.58
CA ARG A 30 3.16 -0.21 -9.33
C ARG A 30 4.26 -1.18 -8.89
N GLU A 31 5.04 -1.69 -9.84
CA GLU A 31 6.11 -2.64 -9.54
C GLU A 31 7.25 -1.95 -8.81
N ARG A 32 7.85 -2.65 -7.83
CA ARG A 32 9.00 -2.16 -7.04
C ARG A 32 8.76 -0.81 -6.36
N PHE A 33 7.51 -0.44 -6.10
CA PHE A 33 7.18 0.74 -5.34
C PHE A 33 7.74 0.66 -3.91
N SER A 34 8.40 1.73 -3.46
CA SER A 34 8.94 1.90 -2.10
C SER A 34 8.27 3.09 -1.43
N THR A 35 7.49 2.84 -0.36
CA THR A 35 6.82 3.92 0.35
C THR A 35 7.79 4.90 1.02
N ARG A 36 8.95 4.42 1.47
CA ARG A 36 9.96 5.28 2.11
C ARG A 36 10.53 6.26 1.09
N THR A 37 10.97 5.76 -0.05
CA THR A 37 11.51 6.58 -1.16
C THR A 37 10.46 7.57 -1.65
N PHE A 38 9.21 7.13 -1.83
CA PHE A 38 8.11 8.01 -2.22
C PHE A 38 7.85 9.15 -1.22
N ALA A 39 7.90 8.85 0.09
CA ALA A 39 7.73 9.86 1.13
C ALA A 39 8.89 10.86 1.19
N GLU A 40 10.11 10.42 0.92
CA GLU A 40 11.30 11.27 0.82
C GLU A 40 11.22 12.19 -0.40
N GLU A 41 10.95 11.65 -1.60
CA GLU A 41 10.85 12.42 -2.85
C GLU A 41 9.73 13.47 -2.83
N ASN A 42 8.64 13.21 -2.10
CA ASN A 42 7.49 14.12 -1.98
C ASN A 42 7.49 14.93 -0.68
N GLU A 43 8.59 14.88 0.09
CA GLU A 43 8.77 15.58 1.37
C GLU A 43 7.61 15.39 2.38
N LEU A 44 7.07 14.17 2.45
CA LEU A 44 5.91 13.84 3.28
C LEU A 44 6.25 13.58 4.74
N GLY A 45 7.52 13.32 5.05
CA GLY A 45 7.97 12.96 6.39
C GLY A 45 7.45 11.58 6.84
N LEU A 46 7.15 11.43 8.14
CA LEU A 46 6.62 10.19 8.70
C LEU A 46 5.10 10.06 8.46
N PRO A 47 4.58 8.84 8.31
CA PRO A 47 3.14 8.63 8.21
C PRO A 47 2.43 9.07 9.50
N VAL A 48 1.27 9.72 9.34
CA VAL A 48 0.43 10.15 10.46
C VAL A 48 -0.55 9.07 10.93
N ALA A 49 -0.84 8.09 10.07
CA ALA A 49 -1.61 6.91 10.42
C ALA A 49 -1.21 5.72 9.53
N ALA A 50 -1.37 4.52 10.06
CA ALA A 50 -1.12 3.27 9.35
C ALA A 50 -2.12 2.20 9.80
N VAL A 51 -2.66 1.44 8.84
CA VAL A 51 -3.45 0.23 9.13
C VAL A 51 -3.14 -0.81 8.06
N PHE A 52 -3.22 -2.09 8.41
CA PHE A 52 -3.08 -3.16 7.43
C PHE A 52 -4.07 -4.28 7.70
N PHE A 53 -4.33 -5.06 6.67
CA PHE A 53 -5.03 -6.33 6.80
C PHE A 53 -4.27 -7.41 6.03
N ASN A 54 -4.52 -8.66 6.42
CA ASN A 54 -4.00 -9.82 5.72
C ASN A 54 -5.03 -10.30 4.69
N ALA A 55 -4.57 -10.68 3.51
CA ALA A 55 -5.40 -11.38 2.54
C ALA A 55 -4.60 -12.49 1.86
N GLN A 56 -5.32 -13.53 1.44
CA GLN A 56 -4.77 -14.67 0.71
C GLN A 56 -5.68 -15.00 -0.46
N ARG A 57 -5.18 -15.83 -1.38
CA ARG A 57 -5.98 -16.28 -2.53
C ARG A 57 -7.26 -16.94 -2.02
N GLU A 58 -8.40 -16.58 -2.59
CA GLU A 58 -9.66 -17.24 -2.26
C GLU A 58 -9.54 -18.74 -2.58
N THR A 59 -9.72 -19.57 -1.56
CA THR A 59 -9.75 -21.03 -1.72
C THR A 59 -11.16 -21.43 -2.11
N ALA A 60 -11.31 -22.24 -3.15
CA ALA A 60 -12.60 -22.82 -3.50
C ALA A 60 -13.25 -23.48 -2.26
N CYS A 61 -14.57 -23.34 -2.10
CA CYS A 61 -15.33 -24.00 -1.05
C CYS A 61 -15.04 -25.51 -1.08
N ARG A 62 -14.23 -25.99 -0.14
CA ARG A 62 -14.05 -27.42 0.08
C ARG A 62 -15.31 -27.88 0.80
N ARG A 63 -16.25 -28.50 0.08
CA ARG A 63 -17.36 -29.23 0.71
C ARG A 63 -16.73 -30.26 1.65
N ARG A 64 -17.02 -30.14 2.95
CA ARG A 64 -16.71 -31.17 3.95
C ARG A 64 -17.73 -32.29 3.84
#